data_AF-A0A820DKF0-F1
#
_entry.id   AF-A0A820DKF0-F1
#
_cell.length_a   1.000
_cell.length_b   1.000
_cell.length_c   1.000
_cell.angle_alpha   90.00
_cell.angle_beta   90.00
_cell.angle_gamma   90.00
#
_symmetry.space_group_name_H-M   'P 1'
#
loop_
_entity.id
_entity.type
_entity.pdbx_description
1 polymer ?
#
loop_
_entity_poly.entity_id
_entity_poly.type
_entity_poly.pdbx_seq_one_letter_code
_entity_poly.pdbx_strand_id
1 'polypeptide(L)'
;MGYASLVPVISFGENEHYRRYKNWISNRWTWGRSIIGILPLRHPVTTVVGKPIHVNQIIDPSQTDIDQLHDQYLQAIEQLYDTNKANYGLEHVKLKII
;
A
#
# COMPACT_ATOMS: atom_id res chain seq x y z
N MET A 1 -7.02 -15.73 27.11
CA MET A 1 -5.92 -15.25 26.26
C MET A 1 -6.49 -15.05 24.87
N GLY A 2 -6.65 -13.79 24.45
CA GLY A 2 -7.22 -13.46 23.14
C GLY A 2 -6.11 -13.49 22.10
N TYR A 3 -6.31 -14.25 21.02
CA TYR A 3 -5.40 -14.22 19.88
C TYR A 3 -5.86 -13.13 18.91
N ALA A 4 -4.93 -12.32 18.41
CA ALA A 4 -5.18 -11.37 17.34
C ALA A 4 -4.51 -11.88 16.07
N SER A 5 -5.15 -11.68 14.92
CA SER A 5 -4.54 -11.99 13.63
C SER A 5 -4.19 -10.70 12.90
N LEU A 6 -2.96 -10.59 12.41
CA LEU A 6 -2.55 -9.51 11.51
C LEU A 6 -2.88 -9.93 10.08
N VAL A 7 -3.63 -9.12 9.36
CA VAL A 7 -4.05 -9.43 7.99
C VAL A 7 -3.34 -8.48 7.03
N PRO A 8 -2.49 -8.98 6.12
CA PRO A 8 -1.85 -8.15 5.11
C PRO A 8 -2.89 -7.68 4.10
N VAL A 9 -2.86 -6.39 3.78
CA VAL A 9 -3.81 -5.75 2.87
C VAL A 9 -3.03 -4.86 1.90
N ILE A 10 -3.36 -4.93 0.62
CA ILE A 10 -2.76 -4.09 -0.41
C ILE A 10 -3.84 -3.52 -1.33
N SER A 11 -3.72 -2.24 -1.67
CA SER A 11 -4.65 -1.54 -2.56
C SER A 11 -3.98 -1.18 -3.88
N PHE A 12 -4.61 -1.60 -4.97
CA PHE A 12 -4.20 -1.25 -6.33
C PHE A 12 -5.00 -0.05 -6.85
N GLY A 13 -4.34 0.84 -7.58
CA GLY A 13 -4.99 2.02 -8.20
C GLY A 13 -4.94 3.31 -7.38
N GLU A 14 -4.46 3.28 -6.14
CA GLU A 14 -4.36 4.48 -5.28
C GLU A 14 -3.43 5.55 -5.86
N ASN A 15 -2.32 5.14 -6.47
CA ASN A 15 -1.33 6.06 -7.05
C ASN A 15 -1.90 6.93 -8.19
N GLU A 16 -2.91 6.45 -8.90
CA GLU A 16 -3.52 7.18 -10.02
C GLU A 16 -4.28 8.44 -9.56
N HIS A 17 -4.75 8.46 -8.30
CA HIS A 17 -5.42 9.63 -7.72
C HIS A 17 -4.47 10.85 -7.66
N TYR A 18 -3.18 10.61 -7.44
CA TYR A 18 -2.15 11.64 -7.27
C TYR A 18 -1.49 12.09 -8.58
N ARG A 19 -1.75 11.40 -9.70
CA ARG A 19 -1.08 11.68 -10.97
C ARG A 19 -1.29 13.12 -11.46
N ARG A 20 -2.49 13.68 -11.22
CA ARG A 20 -2.83 15.05 -11.64
C ARG A 20 -2.15 16.13 -10.79
N TYR A 21 -1.99 15.87 -9.49
CA TYR A 21 -1.32 16.79 -8.57
C TYR A 21 0.17 16.96 -8.93
N LYS A 22 0.85 15.86 -9.27
CA LYS A 22 2.27 15.89 -9.67
C LYS A 22 2.51 16.77 -10.90
N ASN A 23 1.63 16.65 -11.90
CA ASN A 23 1.70 17.47 -13.13
C ASN A 23 1.33 18.95 -12.88
N TRP A 24 0.51 19.23 -11.87
CA TRP A 24 0.13 20.60 -11.51
C TRP A 24 1.29 21.34 -10.83
N ILE A 25 1.98 20.72 -9.87
CA ILE A 25 3.15 21.33 -9.18
C ILE A 25 4.32 21.54 -10.12
N SER A 26 4.58 20.59 -11.03
CA SER A 26 5.72 20.69 -11.94
C SER A 26 5.58 21.80 -12.98
N ASN A 27 4.37 22.27 -13.25
CA ASN A 27 4.11 23.24 -14.32
C ASN A 27 4.05 24.67 -13.78
N ARG A 28 5.14 25.43 -13.96
CA ARG A 28 5.28 26.85 -13.53
C ARG A 28 4.25 27.83 -14.14
N TRP A 29 3.38 27.39 -15.06
CA TRP A 29 2.36 28.21 -15.72
C TRP A 29 0.94 28.07 -15.13
N THR A 30 0.70 27.14 -14.19
CA THR A 30 -0.64 26.84 -13.63
C THR A 30 -1.01 27.67 -12.40
N TRP A 31 -0.12 28.51 -11.88
CA TRP A 31 -0.34 29.32 -10.67
C TRP A 31 -1.52 30.32 -10.75
N GLY A 32 -2.08 30.55 -11.94
CA GLY A 32 -3.24 31.43 -12.16
C GLY A 32 -4.54 30.74 -12.61
N ARG A 33 -4.60 29.40 -12.76
CA ARG A 33 -5.82 28.70 -13.23
C ARG A 33 -6.29 27.62 -12.27
N SER A 34 -7.39 27.96 -11.59
CA SER A 34 -8.46 27.09 -11.09
C SER A 34 -8.11 25.89 -10.19
N ILE A 35 -8.72 25.93 -9.01
CA ILE A 35 -9.04 24.86 -8.03
C ILE A 35 -9.44 23.47 -8.59
N ILE A 36 -9.75 23.37 -9.88
CA ILE A 36 -10.08 22.12 -10.61
C ILE A 36 -8.85 21.19 -10.73
N GLY A 37 -7.63 21.73 -10.56
CA GLY A 37 -6.38 20.97 -10.54
C GLY A 37 -6.07 20.19 -9.24
N ILE A 38 -6.80 20.44 -8.16
CA ILE A 38 -6.55 19.85 -6.82
C ILE A 38 -7.41 18.60 -6.56
N LEU A 39 -8.49 18.41 -7.32
CA LEU A 39 -9.39 17.27 -7.12
C LEU A 39 -8.74 15.96 -7.62
N PRO A 40 -8.63 14.92 -6.77
CA PRO A 40 -8.09 13.63 -7.16
C PRO A 40 -8.89 13.04 -8.32
N LEU A 41 -8.20 12.36 -9.22
CA LEU A 41 -8.84 11.68 -10.34
C LEU A 41 -9.69 10.53 -9.81
N ARG A 42 -10.94 10.44 -10.28
CA ARG A 42 -11.76 9.25 -10.01
C ARG A 42 -11.11 8.06 -10.73
N HIS A 43 -10.46 7.21 -9.96
CA HIS A 43 -9.87 5.97 -10.42
C HIS A 43 -10.35 4.83 -9.51
N PRO A 44 -10.73 3.66 -10.05
CA PRO A 44 -11.06 2.51 -9.23
C PRO A 44 -9.87 2.14 -8.33
N VAL A 45 -10.17 1.87 -7.06
CA VAL A 45 -9.22 1.32 -6.10
C VAL A 45 -9.70 -0.09 -5.77
N THR A 46 -8.82 -1.08 -5.91
CA THR A 46 -9.13 -2.46 -5.57
C THR A 46 -8.24 -2.92 -4.44
N THR A 47 -8.85 -3.19 -3.29
CA THR A 47 -8.16 -3.68 -2.10
C THR A 47 -8.22 -5.21 -2.08
N VAL A 48 -7.04 -5.83 -2.03
CA VAL A 48 -6.88 -7.28 -1.91
C VAL A 48 -6.46 -7.59 -0.47
N VAL A 49 -7.18 -8.54 0.13
CA VAL A 49 -6.95 -9.00 1.51
C VAL A 49 -6.24 -10.35 1.46
N GLY A 50 -5.10 -10.45 2.12
CA GLY A 50 -4.31 -11.67 2.17
C GLY A 50 -4.70 -12.61 3.31
N LYS A 51 -3.91 -13.67 3.48
CA LYS A 51 -4.11 -14.67 4.53
C LYS A 51 -3.80 -14.08 5.91
N PRO A 52 -4.64 -14.33 6.93
CA PRO A 52 -4.34 -13.91 8.30
C PRO A 52 -3.04 -14.55 8.83
N ILE A 53 -2.21 -13.74 9.49
CA ILE A 53 -1.01 -14.13 10.22
C ILE A 53 -1.36 -14.16 11.71
N HIS A 54 -1.13 -15.30 12.35
CA HIS A 54 -1.46 -15.48 13.76
C HIS A 54 -0.43 -14.78 14.65
N VAL A 55 -0.89 -13.98 15.62
CA VAL A 55 -0.01 -13.27 16.55
C VAL A 55 -0.33 -13.69 17.98
N ASN A 56 0.72 -14.18 18.65
CA ASN A 56 0.66 -14.47 20.07
C ASN A 56 0.83 -13.17 20.86
N GLN A 57 -0.05 -12.95 21.84
CA GLN A 57 0.05 -11.80 22.72
C GLN A 57 1.22 -12.01 23.70
N ILE A 58 2.22 -11.13 23.62
CA ILE A 58 3.38 -11.09 24.53
C ILE A 58 3.26 -9.81 25.37
N ILE A 59 3.41 -9.92 26.70
CA ILE A 59 3.21 -8.79 27.63
C ILE A 59 4.29 -7.72 27.46
N ASP A 60 5.53 -8.16 27.22
CA ASP A 60 6.69 -7.29 26.99
C ASP A 60 7.51 -7.88 25.83
N PRO A 61 7.14 -7.59 24.57
CA PRO A 61 7.83 -8.15 23.41
C PRO A 61 9.22 -7.55 23.24
N SER A 62 10.20 -8.39 22.88
CA SER A 62 11.53 -7.89 22.51
C SER A 62 11.52 -7.31 21.09
N GLN A 63 12.50 -6.46 20.77
CA GLN A 63 12.65 -5.93 19.40
C GLN A 63 12.77 -7.06 18.37
N THR A 64 13.48 -8.14 18.71
CA THR A 64 13.62 -9.33 17.84
C THR A 64 12.28 -9.98 17.53
N ASP A 65 11.36 -10.07 18.50
CA ASP A 65 10.03 -10.66 18.29
C ASP A 65 9.20 -9.81 17.33
N ILE A 66 9.34 -8.48 17.44
CA ILE A 66 8.68 -7.51 16.56
C ILE A 66 9.26 -7.62 15.15
N ASP A 67 10.58 -7.65 15.01
CA ASP A 67 11.27 -7.71 13.72
C ASP A 67 10.91 -9.02 12.98
N GLN A 68 10.87 -10.15 13.69
CA GLN A 68 10.44 -11.42 13.10
C GLN A 68 9.01 -11.39 12.59
N LEU A 69 8.09 -10.80 13.35
CA LEU A 69 6.69 -10.67 12.93
C LEU A 69 6.56 -9.67 11.77
N HIS A 70 7.34 -8.59 11.79
CA HIS A 70 7.39 -7.61 10.71
C HIS A 70 7.88 -8.25 9.41
N ASP A 71 8.97 -9.03 9.46
CA ASP A 71 9.49 -9.75 8.29
C ASP A 71 8.45 -10.72 7.72
N GLN A 72 7.74 -11.47 8.57
CA GLN A 72 6.65 -12.35 8.13
C GLN A 72 5.53 -11.57 7.44
N TYR A 73 5.17 -10.40 7.97
CA TYR A 73 4.17 -9.53 7.38
C TYR A 73 4.62 -8.96 6.03
N LEU A 74 5.88 -8.51 5.91
CA LEU A 74 6.45 -8.01 4.67
C LEU A 74 6.46 -9.10 3.59
N GLN A 75 6.91 -10.31 3.92
CA GLN A 75 6.89 -11.45 2.98
C GLN A 75 5.47 -11.76 2.49
N ALA A 76 4.48 -11.73 3.39
CA ALA A 76 3.09 -11.96 3.01
C ALA A 76 2.55 -10.85 2.09
N ILE A 77 2.93 -9.60 2.32
CA ILE A 77 2.59 -8.48 1.43
C ILE A 77 3.26 -8.63 0.06
N GLU A 78 4.55 -8.96 0.00
CA GLU A 78 5.28 -9.14 -1.26
C GLU A 78 4.65 -10.25 -2.10
N GLN A 79 4.33 -11.38 -1.49
CA GLN A 79 3.62 -12.48 -2.15
C GLN A 79 2.23 -12.05 -2.66
N LEU A 80 1.48 -11.31 -1.84
CA LEU A 80 0.16 -10.80 -2.21
C LEU A 80 0.25 -9.84 -3.39
N TYR A 81 1.26 -8.97 -3.41
CA TYR A 81 1.54 -8.07 -4.52
C TYR A 81 1.92 -8.83 -5.78
N ASP A 82 2.90 -9.73 -5.71
CA ASP A 82 3.41 -10.46 -6.88
C ASP A 82 2.34 -11.32 -7.55
N THR A 83 1.44 -11.91 -6.75
CA THR A 83 0.31 -12.70 -7.26
C THR A 83 -0.72 -11.84 -8.00
N ASN A 84 -0.89 -10.57 -7.59
CA ASN A 84 -1.98 -9.71 -8.08
C ASN A 84 -1.53 -8.61 -9.04
N LYS A 85 -0.24 -8.23 -9.07
CA LYS A 85 0.27 -7.07 -9.84
C LYS A 85 -0.04 -7.14 -11.34
N ALA A 86 -0.06 -8.35 -11.92
CA ALA A 86 -0.37 -8.55 -13.33
C ALA A 86 -1.82 -8.15 -13.68
N ASN A 87 -2.77 -8.44 -12.77
CA ASN A 87 -4.19 -8.10 -12.96
C ASN A 87 -4.44 -6.59 -13.03
N TYR A 88 -3.50 -5.77 -12.54
CA TYR A 88 -3.60 -4.31 -12.49
C TYR A 88 -2.57 -3.61 -13.38
N GLY A 89 -1.91 -4.33 -14.30
CA GLY A 89 -0.95 -3.76 -15.24
C GLY A 89 0.38 -3.30 -14.63
N LEU A 90 0.74 -3.84 -13.46
CA LEU A 90 1.95 -3.50 -12.70
C LEU A 90 3.05 -4.58 -12.82
N GLU A 91 3.06 -5.36 -13.90
CA GLU A 91 3.98 -6.49 -14.08
C GLU A 91 5.46 -6.12 -13.94
N HIS A 92 5.83 -4.92 -14.41
CA HIS A 92 7.20 -4.41 -14.38
C HIS A 92 7.51 -3.55 -13.14
N VAL A 93 6.52 -3.30 -12.30
CA VAL A 93 6.69 -2.50 -11.09
C VAL A 93 7.05 -3.43 -9.95
N LYS A 94 8.12 -3.08 -9.23
CA LYS A 94 8.50 -3.76 -7.98
C LYS A 94 7.93 -2.99 -6.81
N LEU A 95 7.37 -3.72 -5.85
CA LEU A 95 6.96 -3.13 -4.59
C LEU A 95 8.19 -2.59 -3.86
N LYS A 96 8.09 -1.35 -3.35
CA LYS A 96 9.09 -0.75 -2.48
C LYS A 96 8.41 -0.35 -1.18
N ILE A 97 8.74 -1.07 -0.13
CA ILE A 97 8.31 -0.80 1.24
C ILE A 97 9.39 0.11 1.86
N ILE A 98 9.00 1.25 2.43
CA ILE A 98 9.89 2.28 3.00
C ILE A 98 9.80 2.21 4.52
#